data_AF-V4HPQ7-F1
#
_entry.id   AF-V4HPQ7-F1
#
_cell.length_a   1.000
_cell.length_b   1.000
_cell.length_c   1.000
_cell.angle_alpha   90.00
_cell.angle_beta   90.00
_cell.angle_gamma   90.00
#
_symmetry.space_group_name_H-M   'P 1'
#
loop_
_entity.id
_entity.type
_entity.pdbx_description
1 polymer ?
#
loop_
_entity_poly.entity_id
_entity_poly.type
_entity_poly.pdbx_seq_one_letter_code
_entity_poly.pdbx_strand_id
1 'polypeptide(L)'
;MLYFRDFEFNPSTSTLYRHGDVVALTETQLNLLILLLNEPEKIWSKEAILQVLWQDKDVTEQVVFQTISQLRAVLGSDAIQTFPKRGYKWQLSLTQARAQLSVNKTPIQHSGSRFWVVSALLFIFTCGIAYLGAQQSSLQKATSKYALALSPITVTPHSEVESQIVQQLNEALSTQLDVELSPLKKVNTLTSRQSHTLKPHEGTRMLTVRGEITKLSMAGGVSYLLDYTLSGESRQWQSFVIADDVALLANRVHGQIELLSHSRYFELVSENQVTAELTLMNAASSDNLSIAYVLISQLIEGLEYDRASTLLHQYQNQLRVKDQFHQALFNLLKGQLLYGQGQNALAVQSLNLADKQFEKLKLAGLQSETKQLLVQSLSLTEEYRILKMYLIDAAQLAKLAGRTQLELASYYQLSKLAARHQQSTDKYRYLALVSQVVTQFGLDESHLMLRDYHQAIFAKVASEKLTHLQRAILRPVSEENRWVYYAVADLASNLLITEKNWQGLVAFTAALNDDVLRAKLIAKKQVAMGSAEAWHYVERAFEVARQESNYWVSVPMALLLLKLESEQVSEHLHIYQSHIEQFASPSFKARHSQYL
;
A
#
# COMPACT_ATOMS: atom_id res chain seq x y z
N MET A 1 24.53 -15.89 -18.45
CA MET A 1 23.10 -16.27 -18.46
C MET A 1 22.97 -17.75 -18.67
N LEU A 2 22.18 -18.41 -17.82
CA LEU A 2 21.76 -19.80 -17.93
C LEU A 2 20.30 -19.83 -18.39
N TYR A 3 19.98 -20.64 -19.39
CA TYR A 3 18.62 -20.80 -19.90
C TYR A 3 18.13 -22.23 -19.67
N PHE A 4 16.90 -22.37 -19.21
CA PHE A 4 16.22 -23.66 -19.06
C PHE A 4 14.70 -23.47 -19.22
N ARG A 5 14.05 -24.30 -20.05
CA ARG A 5 12.63 -24.14 -20.41
C ARG A 5 12.35 -22.69 -20.87
N ASP A 6 11.52 -21.96 -20.13
CA ASP A 6 11.08 -20.59 -20.42
C ASP A 6 11.79 -19.57 -19.52
N PHE A 7 12.79 -20.02 -18.76
CA PHE A 7 13.48 -19.23 -17.76
C PHE A 7 14.88 -18.80 -18.20
N GLU A 8 15.24 -17.59 -17.81
CA GLU A 8 16.58 -17.02 -17.95
C GLU A 8 17.11 -16.72 -16.55
N PHE A 9 18.22 -17.33 -16.16
CA PHE A 9 18.85 -17.10 -14.87
C PHE A 9 20.17 -16.34 -15.03
N ASN A 10 20.31 -15.26 -14.28
CA ASN A 10 21.54 -14.47 -14.20
C ASN A 10 22.29 -14.81 -12.90
N PRO A 11 23.40 -15.59 -12.95
CA PRO A 11 24.15 -15.93 -11.76
C PRO A 11 24.87 -14.73 -11.13
N SER A 12 25.15 -13.67 -11.90
CA SER A 12 25.88 -12.50 -11.41
C SER A 12 25.00 -11.54 -10.61
N THR A 13 23.70 -11.51 -10.90
CA THR A 13 22.72 -10.67 -10.19
C THR A 13 21.75 -11.50 -9.34
N SER A 14 21.91 -12.83 -9.33
CA SER A 14 21.03 -13.80 -8.69
C SER A 14 19.55 -13.56 -9.02
N THR A 15 19.26 -13.29 -10.29
CA THR A 15 17.90 -12.95 -10.76
C THR A 15 17.40 -14.00 -11.73
N LEU A 16 16.18 -14.49 -11.51
CA LEU A 16 15.46 -15.38 -12.42
C LEU A 16 14.46 -14.56 -13.22
N TYR A 17 14.36 -14.81 -14.52
CA TYR A 17 13.40 -14.22 -15.44
C TYR A 17 12.56 -15.31 -16.09
N ARG A 18 11.30 -15.00 -16.44
CA ARG A 18 10.44 -15.83 -17.29
C ARG A 18 9.78 -14.94 -18.33
N HIS A 19 10.03 -15.21 -19.61
CA HIS A 19 9.58 -14.36 -20.72
C HIS A 19 9.97 -12.86 -20.59
N GLY A 20 11.12 -12.58 -19.95
CA GLY A 20 11.61 -11.21 -19.71
C GLY A 20 11.17 -10.57 -18.39
N ASP A 21 10.20 -11.15 -17.68
CA ASP A 21 9.75 -10.67 -16.37
C ASP A 21 10.54 -11.30 -15.22
N VAL A 22 10.88 -10.51 -14.20
CA VAL A 22 11.59 -11.02 -13.01
C VAL A 22 10.66 -11.94 -12.20
N VAL A 23 11.11 -13.17 -11.98
CA VAL A 23 10.46 -14.16 -11.12
C VAL A 23 11.07 -14.06 -9.74
N ALA A 24 10.29 -13.57 -8.77
CA ALA A 24 10.74 -13.44 -7.39
C ALA A 24 10.91 -14.83 -6.75
N LEU A 25 12.11 -15.10 -6.24
CA LEU A 25 12.41 -16.24 -5.38
C LEU A 25 12.81 -15.71 -4.00
N THR A 26 12.45 -16.42 -2.93
CA THR A 26 13.00 -16.14 -1.60
C THR A 26 14.51 -16.40 -1.60
N GLU A 27 15.26 -15.81 -0.69
CA GLU A 27 16.72 -16.00 -0.58
C GLU A 27 17.09 -17.50 -0.52
N THR A 28 16.34 -18.29 0.24
CA THR A 28 16.56 -19.73 0.37
C THR A 28 16.21 -20.52 -0.87
N GLN A 29 15.15 -20.14 -1.60
CA GLN A 29 14.82 -20.73 -2.89
C GLN A 29 15.89 -20.40 -3.94
N LEU A 30 16.35 -19.15 -3.96
CA LEU A 30 17.38 -18.65 -4.86
C LEU A 30 18.72 -19.35 -4.60
N ASN A 31 19.15 -19.46 -3.35
CA ASN A 31 20.39 -20.14 -2.99
C ASN A 31 20.31 -21.64 -3.29
N LEU A 32 19.14 -22.28 -3.08
CA LEU A 32 18.93 -23.68 -3.48
C LEU A 32 18.95 -23.85 -5.01
N LEU A 33 18.36 -22.91 -5.76
CA LEU A 33 18.41 -22.93 -7.21
C LEU A 33 19.86 -22.78 -7.71
N ILE A 34 20.63 -21.84 -7.16
CA ILE A 34 22.05 -21.66 -7.48
C ILE A 34 22.84 -22.95 -7.19
N LEU A 35 22.59 -23.58 -6.04
CA LEU A 35 23.24 -24.83 -5.66
C LEU A 35 22.99 -25.95 -6.69
N LEU A 36 21.74 -26.11 -7.11
CA LEU A 36 21.33 -27.13 -8.08
C LEU A 36 21.83 -26.82 -9.50
N LEU A 37 21.86 -25.54 -9.90
CA LEU A 37 22.33 -25.12 -11.23
C LEU A 37 23.85 -25.15 -11.39
N ASN A 38 24.62 -25.00 -10.31
CA ASN A 38 26.07 -25.06 -10.33
C ASN A 38 26.60 -26.49 -10.55
N GLU A 39 25.92 -27.49 -9.98
CA GLU A 39 26.27 -28.92 -10.13
C GLU A 39 25.04 -29.74 -10.57
N PRO A 40 24.50 -29.53 -11.78
CA PRO A 40 23.21 -30.09 -12.21
C PRO A 40 23.22 -31.62 -12.29
N GLU A 41 24.39 -32.22 -12.50
CA GLU A 41 24.55 -33.68 -12.59
C GLU A 41 24.62 -34.38 -11.22
N LYS A 42 24.84 -33.61 -10.13
CA LYS A 42 25.03 -34.15 -8.78
C LYS A 42 23.70 -34.34 -8.06
N ILE A 43 23.60 -35.47 -7.34
CA ILE A 43 22.51 -35.71 -6.40
C ILE A 43 22.92 -35.10 -5.05
N TRP A 44 22.22 -34.05 -4.65
CA TRP A 44 22.41 -33.38 -3.37
C TRP A 44 21.59 -34.06 -2.27
N SER A 45 22.25 -34.62 -1.26
CA SER A 45 21.56 -35.18 -0.09
C SER A 45 20.88 -34.07 0.72
N LYS A 46 19.86 -34.43 1.50
CA LYS A 46 19.13 -33.44 2.29
C LYS A 46 20.03 -32.79 3.35
N GLU A 47 20.91 -33.59 3.94
CA GLU A 47 21.89 -33.15 4.94
C GLU A 47 22.90 -32.20 4.31
N ALA A 48 23.37 -32.48 3.08
CA ALA A 48 24.24 -31.58 2.35
C ALA A 48 23.55 -30.26 1.98
N ILE A 49 22.28 -30.31 1.58
CA ILE A 49 21.49 -29.09 1.31
C ILE A 49 21.29 -28.28 2.59
N LEU A 50 20.94 -28.93 3.70
CA LEU A 50 20.83 -28.31 5.02
C LEU A 50 22.14 -27.63 5.43
N GLN A 51 23.25 -28.35 5.31
CA GLN A 51 24.57 -27.86 5.67
C GLN A 51 25.08 -26.75 4.75
N VAL A 52 24.57 -26.60 3.52
CA VAL A 52 25.00 -25.48 2.65
C VAL A 52 24.15 -24.24 2.88
N LEU A 53 22.85 -24.41 3.12
CA LEU A 53 21.89 -23.30 3.12
C LEU A 53 21.46 -22.84 4.53
N TRP A 54 21.70 -23.65 5.57
CA TRP A 54 21.25 -23.38 6.94
C TRP A 54 22.33 -23.69 8.00
N GLN A 55 23.61 -23.39 7.72
CA GLN A 55 24.76 -23.70 8.61
C GLN A 55 24.59 -23.27 10.08
N ASP A 56 23.85 -22.19 10.33
CA ASP A 56 23.73 -21.57 11.66
C ASP A 56 22.29 -21.61 12.23
N LYS A 57 21.43 -22.53 11.77
CA LYS A 57 20.02 -22.58 12.17
C LYS A 57 19.60 -24.01 12.56
N ASP A 58 18.93 -24.15 13.71
CA ASP A 58 18.29 -25.40 14.14
C ASP A 58 17.04 -25.69 13.29
N VAL A 59 17.25 -26.21 12.08
CA VAL A 59 16.17 -26.58 11.15
C VAL A 59 16.20 -28.07 10.82
N THR A 60 15.02 -28.64 10.62
CA THR A 60 14.86 -30.06 10.26
C THR A 60 14.84 -30.23 8.74
N GLU A 61 15.01 -31.48 8.27
CA GLU A 61 14.89 -31.85 6.86
C GLU A 61 13.58 -31.38 6.21
N GLN A 62 12.52 -31.14 7.00
CA GLN A 62 11.24 -30.65 6.53
C GLN A 62 11.35 -29.33 5.75
N VAL A 63 12.29 -28.46 6.12
CA VAL A 63 12.53 -27.19 5.43
C VAL A 63 13.08 -27.42 4.02
N VAL A 64 13.90 -28.46 3.82
CA VAL A 64 14.38 -28.83 2.47
C VAL A 64 13.21 -29.29 1.60
N PHE A 65 12.32 -30.14 2.13
CA PHE A 65 11.14 -30.61 1.40
C PHE A 65 10.21 -29.45 0.98
N GLN A 66 9.98 -28.50 1.89
CA GLN A 66 9.17 -27.32 1.62
C GLN A 66 9.81 -26.45 0.53
N THR A 67 11.12 -26.18 0.64
CA THR A 67 11.83 -25.32 -0.32
C THR A 67 11.89 -25.95 -1.71
N ILE A 68 12.12 -27.27 -1.81
CA ILE A 68 12.06 -28.02 -3.08
C ILE A 68 10.65 -27.96 -3.69
N SER A 69 9.60 -28.11 -2.86
CA SER A 69 8.21 -28.05 -3.33
C SER A 69 7.84 -26.66 -3.85
N GLN A 70 8.30 -25.61 -3.18
CA GLN A 70 8.11 -24.23 -3.62
C GLN A 70 8.85 -23.94 -4.92
N LEU A 71 10.10 -24.39 -5.07
CA LEU A 71 10.83 -24.26 -6.33
C LEU A 71 10.14 -24.99 -7.48
N ARG A 72 9.60 -26.20 -7.24
CA ARG A 72 8.81 -26.93 -8.24
C ARG A 72 7.52 -26.22 -8.61
N ALA A 73 6.87 -25.52 -7.68
CA ALA A 73 5.68 -24.72 -8.00
C ALA A 73 5.99 -23.58 -8.97
N VAL A 74 7.21 -23.01 -8.88
CA VAL A 74 7.66 -21.93 -9.76
C VAL A 74 8.20 -22.46 -11.10
N LEU A 75 9.09 -23.45 -11.07
CA LEU A 75 9.88 -23.91 -12.22
C LEU A 75 9.21 -25.05 -13.01
N GLY A 76 8.18 -25.67 -12.42
CA GLY A 76 7.53 -26.88 -12.89
C GLY A 76 7.86 -28.09 -12.01
N SER A 77 6.88 -28.99 -11.86
CA SER A 77 6.96 -30.16 -10.96
C SER A 77 8.09 -31.13 -11.32
N ASP A 78 8.52 -31.12 -12.58
CA ASP A 78 9.59 -31.94 -13.16
C ASP A 78 10.97 -31.29 -13.12
N ALA A 79 11.09 -30.03 -12.68
CA ALA A 79 12.35 -29.28 -12.74
C ALA A 79 13.48 -29.87 -11.88
N ILE A 80 13.09 -30.50 -10.76
CA ILE A 80 13.98 -31.14 -9.80
C ILE A 80 13.50 -32.58 -9.63
N GLN A 81 14.37 -33.57 -9.77
CA GLN A 81 14.05 -34.98 -9.58
C GLN A 81 14.33 -35.42 -8.13
N THR A 82 13.41 -36.16 -7.52
CA THR A 82 13.62 -36.79 -6.21
C THR A 82 14.24 -38.17 -6.39
N PHE A 83 15.35 -38.46 -5.71
CA PHE A 83 15.91 -39.79 -5.54
C PHE A 83 15.64 -40.27 -4.11
N PRO A 84 14.70 -41.22 -3.89
CA PRO A 84 14.36 -41.71 -2.56
C PRO A 84 15.60 -42.13 -1.77
N LYS A 85 15.70 -41.68 -0.51
CA LYS A 85 16.83 -41.93 0.41
C LYS A 85 18.20 -41.38 -0.03
N ARG A 86 18.29 -40.67 -1.18
CA ARG A 86 19.55 -40.12 -1.70
C ARG A 86 19.55 -38.60 -1.84
N GLY A 87 18.41 -37.98 -2.15
CA GLY A 87 18.28 -36.52 -2.22
C GLY A 87 17.66 -36.01 -3.52
N TYR A 88 18.13 -34.87 -4.01
CA TYR A 88 17.55 -34.14 -5.14
C TYR A 88 18.57 -33.85 -6.23
N LYS A 89 18.14 -33.86 -7.49
CA LYS A 89 18.97 -33.56 -8.65
C LYS A 89 18.24 -32.58 -9.58
N TRP A 90 18.96 -31.66 -10.21
CA TRP A 90 18.42 -30.85 -11.28
C TRP A 90 18.12 -31.72 -12.52
N GLN A 91 17.00 -31.45 -13.21
CA GLN A 91 16.53 -32.30 -14.31
C GLN A 91 16.41 -31.58 -15.66
N LEU A 92 16.26 -30.26 -15.68
CA LEU A 92 16.06 -29.52 -16.94
C LEU A 92 17.38 -29.31 -17.68
N SER A 93 17.33 -29.35 -19.02
CA SER A 93 18.51 -29.06 -19.85
C SER A 93 18.93 -27.60 -19.73
N LEU A 94 20.22 -27.36 -19.49
CA LEU A 94 20.79 -26.01 -19.35
C LEU A 94 21.52 -25.59 -20.63
N THR A 95 21.22 -24.40 -21.13
CA THR A 95 21.95 -23.75 -22.23
C THR A 95 22.66 -22.50 -21.72
N GLN A 96 23.95 -22.36 -21.98
CA GLN A 96 24.71 -21.15 -21.64
C GLN A 96 24.91 -20.26 -22.87
N ALA A 97 24.64 -18.96 -22.72
CA ALA A 97 25.06 -17.98 -23.72
C ALA A 97 26.58 -17.83 -23.70
N ARG A 98 27.25 -18.27 -24.77
CA ARG A 98 28.71 -18.17 -24.92
C ARG A 98 29.08 -16.75 -25.35
N ALA A 99 29.37 -15.87 -24.39
CA ALA A 99 29.88 -14.54 -24.69
C ALA A 99 31.36 -14.64 -25.12
N GLN A 100 31.64 -14.31 -26.39
CA GLN A 100 32.99 -14.11 -26.89
C GLN A 100 33.57 -12.82 -26.29
N LEU A 101 34.52 -12.95 -25.39
CA LEU A 101 35.31 -11.83 -24.86
C LEU A 101 36.45 -11.52 -25.82
N SER A 102 36.29 -10.50 -26.67
CA SER A 102 37.42 -9.89 -27.39
C SER A 102 38.19 -8.97 -26.46
N VAL A 103 39.16 -9.54 -25.72
CA VAL A 103 40.14 -8.79 -24.94
C VAL A 103 41.33 -8.49 -25.86
N ASN A 104 41.42 -7.26 -26.37
CA ASN A 104 42.66 -6.75 -26.97
C ASN A 104 43.62 -6.34 -25.84
N LYS A 105 44.57 -7.21 -25.51
CA LYS A 105 45.79 -6.85 -24.77
C LYS A 105 46.91 -6.64 -25.79
N THR A 106 47.37 -5.40 -25.96
CA THR A 106 48.70 -5.14 -26.50
C THR A 106 49.73 -5.15 -25.36
N PRO A 107 50.86 -5.86 -25.51
CA PRO A 107 51.90 -5.90 -24.50
C PRO A 107 52.83 -4.70 -24.66
N ILE A 108 53.27 -4.10 -23.56
CA ILE A 108 54.45 -3.23 -23.57
C ILE A 108 55.47 -3.83 -22.61
N GLN A 109 56.62 -4.18 -23.19
CA GLN A 109 57.83 -4.67 -22.54
C GLN A 109 58.46 -3.61 -21.63
N HIS A 110 59.02 -4.08 -20.52
CA HIS A 110 59.90 -3.34 -19.63
C HIS A 110 61.27 -3.07 -20.27
N SER A 111 61.78 -1.84 -20.08
CA SER A 111 63.22 -1.57 -20.05
C SER A 111 63.49 -0.43 -19.06
N GLY A 112 64.48 -0.63 -18.19
CA GLY A 112 64.64 0.06 -16.92
C GLY A 112 65.18 1.48 -16.98
N SER A 113 64.88 2.24 -15.94
CA SER A 113 65.77 3.28 -15.38
C SER A 113 65.19 3.71 -14.03
N ARG A 114 66.05 3.82 -13.02
CA ARG A 114 65.74 4.05 -11.59
C ARG A 114 65.22 5.47 -11.27
N PHE A 115 64.39 6.05 -12.14
CA PHE A 115 63.80 7.38 -11.98
C PHE A 115 62.27 7.37 -11.72
N TRP A 116 61.61 6.22 -11.84
CA TRP A 116 60.14 6.12 -11.71
C TRP A 116 59.61 6.15 -10.27
N VAL A 117 60.42 5.87 -9.25
CA VAL A 117 59.93 5.78 -7.86
C VAL A 117 59.56 7.16 -7.31
N VAL A 118 60.29 8.22 -7.69
CA VAL A 118 60.00 9.58 -7.25
C VAL A 118 58.78 10.16 -7.98
N SER A 119 58.64 9.90 -9.28
CA SER A 119 57.45 10.29 -10.05
C SER A 119 56.21 9.51 -9.65
N ALA A 120 56.33 8.22 -9.28
CA ALA A 120 55.21 7.44 -8.76
C ALA A 120 54.73 7.95 -7.40
N LEU A 121 55.63 8.34 -6.49
CA LEU A 121 55.25 8.93 -5.20
C LEU A 121 54.61 10.31 -5.36
N LEU A 122 55.11 11.14 -6.27
CA LEU A 122 54.50 12.43 -6.58
C LEU A 122 53.14 12.25 -7.26
N PHE A 123 52.99 11.26 -8.14
CA PHE A 123 51.73 10.92 -8.78
C PHE A 123 50.71 10.37 -7.78
N ILE A 124 51.13 9.50 -6.85
CA ILE A 124 50.28 9.00 -5.75
C ILE A 124 49.90 10.14 -4.79
N PHE A 125 50.79 11.10 -4.54
CA PHE A 125 50.48 12.27 -3.72
C PHE A 125 49.52 13.22 -4.43
N THR A 126 49.71 13.50 -5.72
CA THR A 126 48.76 14.30 -6.52
C THR A 126 47.44 13.56 -6.74
N CYS A 127 47.45 12.25 -6.92
CA CYS A 127 46.23 11.44 -6.99
C CYS A 127 45.56 11.34 -5.62
N GLY A 128 46.32 11.36 -4.51
CA GLY A 128 45.80 11.41 -3.15
C GLY A 128 45.16 12.76 -2.82
N ILE A 129 45.78 13.87 -3.23
CA ILE A 129 45.20 15.22 -3.14
C ILE A 129 44.02 15.36 -4.09
N ALA A 130 44.09 14.82 -5.30
CA ALA A 130 42.97 14.82 -6.24
C ALA A 130 41.84 13.89 -5.77
N TYR A 131 42.13 12.81 -5.05
CA TYR A 131 41.15 11.90 -4.46
C TYR A 131 40.49 12.53 -3.22
N LEU A 132 41.27 13.18 -2.35
CA LEU A 132 40.74 13.94 -1.21
C LEU A 132 39.95 15.18 -1.68
N GLY A 133 40.44 15.86 -2.71
CA GLY A 133 39.75 16.95 -3.40
C GLY A 133 38.48 16.47 -4.09
N ALA A 134 38.51 15.32 -4.76
CA ALA A 134 37.34 14.68 -5.39
C ALA A 134 36.31 14.20 -4.35
N GLN A 135 36.76 13.76 -3.17
CA GLN A 135 35.87 13.38 -2.06
C GLN A 135 35.24 14.62 -1.39
N GLN A 136 35.91 15.77 -1.45
CA GLN A 136 35.36 17.05 -0.97
C GLN A 136 34.44 17.72 -2.02
N SER A 137 34.70 17.49 -3.31
CA SER A 137 33.86 17.99 -4.42
C SER A 137 32.75 17.02 -4.88
N SER A 138 32.62 15.83 -4.26
CA SER A 138 31.46 14.96 -4.42
C SER A 138 30.28 15.33 -3.51
N LEU A 139 30.32 16.48 -2.84
CA LEU A 139 29.12 17.24 -2.47
C LEU A 139 28.63 18.05 -3.70
N GLN A 140 28.55 17.43 -4.88
CA GLN A 140 27.49 17.84 -5.78
C GLN A 140 26.20 17.54 -5.02
N LYS A 141 25.54 18.57 -4.48
CA LYS A 141 24.15 18.50 -4.01
C LYS A 141 23.43 17.66 -5.05
N ALA A 142 23.13 16.40 -4.73
CA ALA A 142 22.33 15.57 -5.61
C ALA A 142 21.05 16.37 -5.83
N THR A 143 20.82 16.80 -7.06
CA THR A 143 19.62 17.60 -7.35
C THR A 143 18.45 16.68 -7.08
N SER A 144 17.71 16.95 -6.01
CA SER A 144 16.47 16.26 -5.64
C SER A 144 15.65 15.95 -6.89
N LYS A 145 15.14 14.72 -7.02
CA LYS A 145 14.30 14.34 -8.18
C LYS A 145 13.03 15.17 -8.26
N TYR A 146 12.63 15.80 -7.16
CA TYR A 146 11.40 16.55 -7.03
C TYR A 146 11.65 18.00 -6.62
N ALA A 147 10.88 18.92 -7.18
CA ALA A 147 10.69 20.24 -6.58
C ALA A 147 9.92 20.09 -5.25
N LEU A 148 10.21 20.93 -4.27
CA LEU A 148 9.57 20.88 -2.96
C LEU A 148 8.69 22.12 -2.74
N ALA A 149 7.50 21.91 -2.19
CA ALA A 149 6.63 22.95 -1.65
C ALA A 149 6.37 22.68 -0.17
N LEU A 150 6.53 23.71 0.66
CA LEU A 150 6.23 23.64 2.08
C LEU A 150 4.94 24.42 2.37
N SER A 151 3.92 23.69 2.81
CA SER A 151 2.76 24.31 3.47
C SER A 151 3.12 24.60 4.93
N PRO A 152 2.62 25.70 5.52
CA PRO A 152 2.90 26.01 6.92
C PRO A 152 2.51 24.84 7.82
N ILE A 153 3.48 24.32 8.59
CA ILE A 153 3.23 23.35 9.64
C ILE A 153 2.36 24.03 10.70
N THR A 154 1.27 23.37 11.06
CA THR A 154 0.29 23.89 12.01
C THR A 154 0.41 23.20 13.36
N VAL A 155 -0.44 23.61 14.29
CA VAL A 155 -0.58 23.00 15.61
C VAL A 155 -1.98 22.44 15.73
N THR A 156 -2.09 21.27 16.36
CA THR A 156 -3.39 20.70 16.73
C THR A 156 -4.18 21.70 17.57
N PRO A 157 -5.48 21.93 17.27
CA PRO A 157 -6.32 22.75 18.13
C PRO A 157 -6.22 22.25 19.58
N HIS A 158 -5.98 23.15 20.54
CA HIS A 158 -5.80 22.86 21.98
C HIS A 158 -4.43 22.30 22.42
N SER A 159 -3.41 22.35 21.56
CA SER A 159 -2.03 22.05 21.97
C SER A 159 -1.42 23.16 22.84
N GLU A 160 -0.59 22.78 23.82
CA GLU A 160 0.23 23.70 24.62
C GLU A 160 1.50 24.19 23.87
N VAL A 161 1.60 23.93 22.56
CA VAL A 161 2.72 24.40 21.73
C VAL A 161 2.60 25.92 21.54
N GLU A 162 3.66 26.64 21.91
CA GLU A 162 3.74 28.08 21.74
C GLU A 162 3.87 28.46 20.26
N SER A 163 3.21 29.54 19.82
CA SER A 163 3.29 30.03 18.43
C SER A 163 4.74 30.26 17.95
N GLN A 164 5.66 30.56 18.87
CA GLN A 164 7.08 30.72 18.58
C GLN A 164 7.74 29.40 18.14
N ILE A 165 7.37 28.26 18.72
CA ILE A 165 7.92 26.95 18.36
C ILE A 165 7.52 26.57 16.93
N VAL A 166 6.26 26.87 16.56
CA VAL A 166 5.73 26.63 15.21
C VAL A 166 6.47 27.46 14.18
N GLN A 167 6.69 28.74 14.51
CA GLN A 167 7.44 29.66 13.68
C GLN A 167 8.89 29.19 13.51
N GLN A 168 9.57 28.82 14.61
CA GLN A 168 10.93 28.28 14.60
C GLN A 168 11.05 27.04 13.71
N LEU A 169 10.10 26.10 13.81
CA LEU A 169 10.11 24.90 12.96
C LEU A 169 9.91 25.23 11.48
N ASN A 170 8.95 26.09 11.15
CA ASN A 170 8.68 26.50 9.78
C ASN A 170 9.87 27.25 9.16
N GLU A 171 10.50 28.17 9.91
CA GLU A 171 11.69 28.89 9.48
C GLU A 171 12.90 27.96 9.28
N ALA A 172 13.10 27.01 10.20
CA ALA A 172 14.17 26.03 10.09
C ALA A 172 14.00 25.16 8.84
N LEU A 173 12.78 24.64 8.60
CA LEU A 173 12.49 23.80 7.43
C LEU A 173 12.54 24.58 6.11
N SER A 174 12.01 25.80 6.06
CA SER A 174 12.08 26.62 4.84
C SER A 174 13.53 26.90 4.44
N THR A 175 14.38 27.18 5.43
CA THR A 175 15.81 27.44 5.23
C THR A 175 16.56 26.18 4.80
N GLN A 176 16.31 25.05 5.47
CA GLN A 176 16.98 23.79 5.18
C GLN A 176 16.59 23.18 3.83
N LEU A 177 15.31 23.29 3.46
CA LEU A 177 14.80 22.76 2.21
C LEU A 177 15.04 23.71 1.01
N ASP A 178 15.45 24.95 1.26
CA ASP A 178 15.59 26.00 0.23
C ASP A 178 14.26 26.26 -0.52
N VAL A 179 13.17 26.34 0.24
CA VAL A 179 11.79 26.49 -0.28
C VAL A 179 11.10 27.64 0.43
N GLU A 180 10.46 28.52 -0.34
CA GLU A 180 9.58 29.54 0.23
C GLU A 180 8.32 28.91 0.82
N LEU A 181 7.97 29.31 2.05
CA LEU A 181 6.67 29.00 2.62
C LEU A 181 5.59 29.55 1.71
N SER A 182 4.73 28.69 1.20
CA SER A 182 3.60 29.14 0.38
C SER A 182 2.78 30.13 1.21
N PRO A 183 2.64 31.40 0.79
CA PRO A 183 1.86 32.36 1.55
C PRO A 183 0.46 31.78 1.71
N LEU A 184 -0.09 31.87 2.91
CA LEU A 184 -1.53 31.73 3.11
C LEU A 184 -2.16 32.85 2.27
N LYS A 185 -2.43 32.60 0.97
CA LYS A 185 -3.39 33.38 0.19
C LYS A 185 -4.61 33.53 1.09
N LYS A 186 -5.33 34.66 1.01
CA LYS A 186 -6.65 34.87 1.65
C LYS A 186 -7.56 33.68 1.32
N VAL A 187 -7.37 32.64 2.10
CA VAL A 187 -8.09 31.41 2.22
C VAL A 187 -8.37 31.40 3.71
N ASN A 188 -9.25 32.33 4.11
CA ASN A 188 -9.85 32.33 5.42
C ASN A 188 -10.73 31.06 5.53
N THR A 189 -10.13 29.86 5.53
CA THR A 189 -10.73 28.56 5.88
C THR A 189 -9.79 27.34 5.76
N LEU A 190 -8.59 27.41 5.16
CA LEU A 190 -7.68 26.24 5.10
C LEU A 190 -6.95 26.04 6.43
N THR A 191 -7.73 25.65 7.44
CA THR A 191 -7.23 24.80 8.54
C THR A 191 -6.83 23.45 7.93
N SER A 192 -6.12 22.59 8.67
CA SER A 192 -5.80 21.20 8.30
C SER A 192 -7.00 20.37 7.80
N ARG A 193 -8.20 20.92 7.93
CA ARG A 193 -9.52 20.38 7.60
C ARG A 193 -9.96 20.47 6.14
N GLN A 194 -9.22 21.14 5.23
CA GLN A 194 -9.68 21.37 3.85
C GLN A 194 -8.73 20.94 2.70
N SER A 195 -7.53 20.44 2.97
CA SER A 195 -6.48 20.33 1.94
C SER A 195 -6.16 18.91 1.46
N HIS A 196 -7.15 18.03 1.33
CA HIS A 196 -6.95 16.74 0.62
C HIS A 196 -7.12 16.88 -0.91
N THR A 197 -7.38 18.08 -1.42
CA THR A 197 -7.64 18.36 -2.84
C THR A 197 -6.51 19.10 -3.56
N LEU A 198 -5.32 19.22 -2.98
CA LEU A 198 -4.14 19.62 -3.74
C LEU A 198 -3.57 18.40 -4.46
N LYS A 199 -4.17 18.05 -5.60
CA LYS A 199 -3.46 17.25 -6.60
C LYS A 199 -2.23 18.04 -7.03
N PRO A 200 -1.02 17.46 -7.01
CA PRO A 200 0.13 18.08 -7.66
C PRO A 200 -0.26 18.44 -9.09
N HIS A 201 0.15 19.62 -9.57
CA HIS A 201 -0.12 19.99 -10.96
C HIS A 201 0.44 18.91 -11.90
N GLU A 202 -0.43 18.33 -12.74
CA GLU A 202 -0.06 17.33 -13.75
C GLU A 202 1.21 17.78 -14.49
N GLY A 203 2.24 16.94 -14.50
CA GLY A 203 3.51 17.21 -15.17
C GLY A 203 4.59 17.92 -14.35
N THR A 204 4.33 18.29 -13.10
CA THR A 204 5.39 18.75 -12.17
C THR A 204 5.71 17.68 -11.14
N ARG A 205 6.97 17.22 -11.10
CA ARG A 205 7.51 16.38 -10.01
C ARG A 205 7.62 17.23 -8.74
N MET A 206 6.49 17.62 -8.16
CA MET A 206 6.44 18.45 -6.96
C MET A 206 5.99 17.60 -5.77
N LEU A 207 6.73 17.69 -4.67
CA LEU A 207 6.35 17.12 -3.38
C LEU A 207 5.86 18.23 -2.46
N THR A 208 4.66 18.07 -1.92
CA THR A 208 4.09 19.01 -0.95
C THR A 208 4.20 18.45 0.47
N VAL A 209 4.86 19.19 1.36
CA VAL A 209 4.98 18.85 2.77
C VAL A 209 3.90 19.60 3.57
N ARG A 210 3.19 18.87 4.43
CA ARG A 210 2.27 19.43 5.44
C ARG A 210 2.41 18.65 6.74
N GLY A 211 2.06 19.25 7.87
CA GLY A 211 2.05 18.53 9.14
C GLY A 211 1.52 19.32 10.31
N GLU A 212 1.35 18.61 11.41
CA GLU A 212 0.92 19.14 12.70
C GLU A 212 1.93 18.78 13.79
N ILE A 213 2.37 19.80 14.54
CA ILE A 213 3.27 19.60 15.68
C ILE A 213 2.49 19.49 17.00
N THR A 214 2.89 18.52 17.83
CA THR A 214 2.35 18.31 19.17
C THR A 214 3.49 18.24 20.19
N LYS A 215 3.34 18.97 21.31
CA LYS A 215 4.24 18.91 22.46
C LYS A 215 3.84 17.73 23.35
N LEU A 216 4.80 16.84 23.63
CA LEU A 216 4.61 15.65 24.45
C LEU A 216 5.31 15.83 25.80
N SER A 217 4.54 15.65 26.87
CA SER A 217 5.08 15.59 28.24
C SER A 217 5.39 14.15 28.61
N MET A 218 6.66 13.78 28.55
CA MET A 218 7.15 12.42 28.78
C MET A 218 7.89 12.33 30.13
N ALA A 219 8.04 11.11 30.67
CA ALA A 219 8.75 10.91 31.94
C ALA A 219 10.23 11.34 31.91
N GLY A 220 10.81 11.55 30.72
CA GLY A 220 12.18 12.01 30.50
C GLY A 220 12.33 13.48 30.14
N GLY A 221 11.25 14.25 30.08
CA GLY A 221 11.25 15.64 29.63
C GLY A 221 10.18 15.94 28.61
N VAL A 222 10.31 17.09 27.95
CA VAL A 222 9.46 17.49 26.84
C VAL A 222 10.05 16.95 25.54
N SER A 223 9.22 16.37 24.69
CA SER A 223 9.56 16.05 23.30
C SER A 223 8.53 16.68 22.36
N TYR A 224 8.88 16.83 21.10
CA TYR A 224 8.02 17.35 20.04
C TYR A 224 7.81 16.27 19.00
N LEU A 225 6.53 16.01 18.68
CA LEU A 225 6.10 15.10 17.65
C LEU A 225 5.58 15.89 16.46
N LEU A 226 6.12 15.65 15.28
CA LEU A 226 5.53 16.07 14.01
C LEU A 226 4.81 14.88 13.37
N ASP A 227 3.50 15.03 13.19
CA ASP A 227 2.69 14.20 12.30
C ASP A 227 2.65 14.87 10.92
N TYR A 228 3.21 14.25 9.88
CA TYR A 228 3.36 14.89 8.58
C TYR A 228 2.89 14.01 7.42
N THR A 229 2.40 14.69 6.38
CA THR A 229 2.15 14.10 5.06
C THR A 229 3.12 14.71 4.06
N LEU A 230 3.72 13.88 3.23
CA LEU A 230 4.40 14.26 2.00
C LEU A 230 3.58 13.74 0.82
N SER A 231 3.04 14.64 0.00
CA SER A 231 2.18 14.29 -1.13
C SER A 231 2.93 14.46 -2.45
N GLY A 232 3.00 13.39 -3.24
CA GLY A 232 3.47 13.39 -4.63
C GLY A 232 2.35 13.06 -5.62
N GLU A 233 2.71 12.86 -6.88
CA GLU A 233 1.75 12.71 -7.99
C GLU A 233 0.84 11.51 -7.83
N SER A 234 1.41 10.34 -7.50
CA SER A 234 0.66 9.08 -7.40
C SER A 234 0.44 8.58 -5.98
N ARG A 235 1.21 9.09 -4.99
CA ARG A 235 1.19 8.59 -3.61
C ARG A 235 1.35 9.67 -2.57
N GLN A 236 0.89 9.35 -1.36
CA GLN A 236 1.09 10.15 -0.16
C GLN A 236 1.84 9.32 0.87
N TRP A 237 2.84 9.93 1.50
CA TRP A 237 3.58 9.37 2.63
C TRP A 237 3.09 10.01 3.91
N GLN A 238 2.48 9.24 4.80
CA GLN A 238 2.11 9.69 6.15
C GLN A 238 3.03 9.04 7.18
N SER A 239 3.65 9.85 8.03
CA SER A 239 4.48 9.30 9.11
C SER A 239 4.69 10.32 10.23
N PHE A 240 5.50 9.90 11.21
CA PHE A 240 5.76 10.63 12.44
C PHE A 240 7.26 10.80 12.65
N VAL A 241 7.66 11.97 13.15
CA VAL A 241 9.02 12.23 13.64
C VAL A 241 8.92 12.82 15.03
N ILE A 242 9.64 12.25 15.99
CA ILE A 242 9.75 12.75 17.36
C ILE A 242 11.18 13.21 17.64
N ALA A 243 11.35 14.29 18.39
CA ALA A 243 12.65 14.75 18.89
C ALA A 243 12.50 15.52 20.21
N ASP A 244 13.56 15.64 21.00
CA ASP A 244 13.52 16.32 22.30
C ASP A 244 13.57 17.86 22.18
N ASP A 245 13.99 18.37 21.02
CA ASP A 245 14.01 19.79 20.69
C ASP A 245 13.62 20.05 19.23
N VAL A 246 13.23 21.30 18.96
CA VAL A 246 12.67 21.72 17.66
C VAL A 246 13.73 21.73 16.55
N ALA A 247 14.98 22.04 16.88
CA ALA A 247 16.06 22.05 15.89
C ALA A 247 16.41 20.63 15.45
N LEU A 248 16.50 19.69 16.39
CA LEU A 248 16.66 18.27 16.11
C LEU A 248 15.45 17.71 15.36
N LEU A 249 14.23 18.15 15.69
CA LEU A 249 13.02 17.79 14.94
C LEU A 249 13.14 18.23 13.48
N ALA A 250 13.49 19.51 13.23
CA ALA A 250 13.68 20.04 11.89
C ALA A 250 14.73 19.25 11.10
N ASN A 251 15.89 18.98 11.72
CA ASN A 251 16.95 18.19 11.10
C ASN A 251 16.51 16.77 10.72
N ARG A 252 15.76 16.08 11.60
CA ARG A 252 15.24 14.73 11.33
C ARG A 252 14.21 14.75 10.20
N VAL A 253 13.31 15.74 10.20
CA VAL A 253 12.29 15.90 9.15
C VAL A 253 12.94 16.23 7.82
N HIS A 254 13.92 17.13 7.79
CA HIS A 254 14.69 17.43 6.58
C HIS A 254 15.41 16.19 6.04
N GLY A 255 16.14 15.46 6.89
CA GLY A 255 16.81 14.22 6.47
C GLY A 255 15.84 13.16 5.94
N GLN A 256 14.64 13.08 6.52
CA GLN A 256 13.58 12.19 6.04
C GLN A 256 13.04 12.64 4.67
N ILE A 257 12.77 13.94 4.48
CA ILE A 257 12.31 14.48 3.20
C ILE A 257 13.38 14.28 2.11
N GLU A 258 14.66 14.52 2.42
CA GLU A 258 15.79 14.24 1.53
C GLU A 258 15.87 12.77 1.13
N LEU A 259 15.75 11.85 2.09
CA LEU A 259 15.73 10.41 1.78
C LEU A 259 14.55 10.07 0.85
N LEU A 260 13.36 10.59 1.14
CA LEU A 260 12.15 10.33 0.38
C LEU A 260 12.17 10.96 -1.01
N SER A 261 12.73 12.15 -1.18
CA SER A 261 12.84 12.85 -2.47
C SER A 261 13.81 12.16 -3.44
N HIS A 262 14.69 11.29 -2.95
CA HIS A 262 15.54 10.47 -3.80
C HIS A 262 14.93 9.11 -4.17
N SER A 263 13.89 8.69 -3.45
CA SER A 263 13.19 7.41 -3.68
C SER A 263 12.31 7.44 -4.94
N ARG A 264 11.90 6.25 -5.40
CA ARG A 264 10.87 6.08 -6.43
C ARG A 264 9.46 6.08 -5.87
N TYR A 265 9.29 6.10 -4.54
CA TYR A 265 8.01 5.89 -3.85
C TYR A 265 6.83 6.68 -4.45
N PHE A 266 7.04 7.97 -4.76
CA PHE A 266 5.97 8.85 -5.25
C PHE A 266 5.60 8.67 -6.73
N GLU A 267 6.38 7.91 -7.50
CA GLU A 267 6.13 7.61 -8.92
C GLU A 267 5.55 6.19 -9.13
N LEU A 268 5.61 5.34 -8.10
CA LEU A 268 5.21 3.94 -8.24
C LEU A 268 3.69 3.81 -8.13
N VAL A 269 3.07 3.18 -9.13
CA VAL A 269 1.64 2.86 -9.11
C VAL A 269 1.39 1.45 -8.56
N SER A 270 2.27 0.49 -8.84
CA SER A 270 2.11 -0.91 -8.42
C SER A 270 2.46 -1.14 -6.94
N GLU A 271 1.54 -1.73 -6.17
CA GLU A 271 1.77 -2.06 -4.76
C GLU A 271 2.98 -2.98 -4.54
N ASN A 272 3.24 -3.94 -5.45
CA ASN A 272 4.38 -4.83 -5.34
C ASN A 272 5.72 -4.08 -5.48
N GLN A 273 5.78 -3.11 -6.41
CA GLN A 273 6.96 -2.28 -6.60
C GLN A 273 7.18 -1.37 -5.38
N VAL A 274 6.10 -0.88 -4.78
CA VAL A 274 6.15 -0.05 -3.57
C VAL A 274 6.66 -0.85 -2.39
N THR A 275 6.15 -2.05 -2.17
CA THR A 275 6.66 -2.95 -1.14
C THR A 275 8.16 -3.23 -1.34
N ALA A 276 8.60 -3.46 -2.58
CA ALA A 276 10.02 -3.65 -2.88
C ALA A 276 10.87 -2.40 -2.58
N GLU A 277 10.42 -1.21 -3.01
CA GLU A 277 11.09 0.06 -2.73
C GLU A 277 11.20 0.32 -1.21
N LEU A 278 10.10 0.16 -0.47
CA LEU A 278 10.07 0.33 0.99
C LEU A 278 10.98 -0.70 1.69
N THR A 279 11.03 -1.94 1.20
CA THR A 279 11.94 -2.97 1.73
C THR A 279 13.40 -2.58 1.55
N LEU A 280 13.77 -2.05 0.37
CA LEU A 280 15.13 -1.56 0.11
C LEU A 280 15.47 -0.35 0.98
N MET A 281 14.56 0.61 1.11
CA MET A 281 14.72 1.77 1.98
C MET A 281 14.90 1.36 3.45
N ASN A 282 14.11 0.39 3.92
CA ASN A 282 14.22 -0.12 5.28
C ASN A 282 15.56 -0.84 5.52
N ALA A 283 16.03 -1.63 4.54
CA ALA A 283 17.33 -2.29 4.63
C ALA A 283 18.50 -1.28 4.65
N ALA A 284 18.40 -0.19 3.90
CA ALA A 284 19.40 0.87 3.88
C ALA A 284 19.37 1.79 5.12
N SER A 285 18.29 1.78 5.88
CA SER A 285 18.07 2.66 7.04
C SER A 285 17.37 1.89 8.15
N SER A 286 18.04 0.85 8.68
CA SER A 286 17.44 -0.11 9.62
C SER A 286 16.92 0.53 10.91
N ASP A 287 17.41 1.70 11.30
CA ASP A 287 16.98 2.41 12.52
C ASP A 287 15.87 3.45 12.26
N ASN A 288 15.41 3.59 11.01
CA ASN A 288 14.40 4.56 10.63
C ASN A 288 12.98 4.04 10.89
N LEU A 289 12.44 4.44 12.04
CA LEU A 289 11.11 4.03 12.49
C LEU A 289 9.97 4.57 11.61
N SER A 290 10.17 5.68 10.90
CA SER A 290 9.19 6.21 9.96
C SER A 290 9.02 5.29 8.74
N ILE A 291 10.14 4.79 8.20
CA ILE A 291 10.13 3.82 7.09
C ILE A 291 9.57 2.48 7.57
N ALA A 292 10.00 2.01 8.75
CA ALA A 292 9.50 0.78 9.34
C ALA A 292 7.97 0.79 9.51
N TYR A 293 7.42 1.91 10.03
CA TYR A 293 5.97 2.09 10.18
C TYR A 293 5.23 1.96 8.85
N VAL A 294 5.68 2.70 7.81
CA VAL A 294 5.03 2.68 6.49
C VAL A 294 5.16 1.31 5.82
N LEU A 295 6.34 0.66 5.91
CA LEU A 295 6.55 -0.69 5.37
C LEU A 295 5.68 -1.73 6.06
N ILE A 296 5.60 -1.73 7.39
CA ILE A 296 4.75 -2.69 8.12
C ILE A 296 3.27 -2.46 7.75
N SER A 297 2.81 -1.21 7.67
CA SER A 297 1.44 -0.90 7.21
C SER A 297 1.18 -1.46 5.80
N GLN A 298 2.09 -1.18 4.87
CA GLN A 298 2.02 -1.69 3.49
C GLN A 298 1.93 -3.23 3.44
N LEU A 299 2.73 -3.92 4.25
CA LEU A 299 2.71 -5.38 4.31
C LEU A 299 1.41 -5.94 4.91
N ILE A 300 0.83 -5.26 5.92
CA ILE A 300 -0.47 -5.63 6.49
C ILE A 300 -1.57 -5.48 5.44
N GLU A 301 -1.59 -4.34 4.73
CA GLU A 301 -2.56 -4.07 3.66
C GLU A 301 -2.40 -5.03 2.47
N GLY A 302 -1.16 -5.39 2.14
CA GLY A 302 -0.80 -6.41 1.13
C GLY A 302 -1.06 -7.85 1.57
N LEU A 303 -1.60 -8.09 2.78
CA LEU A 303 -1.85 -9.41 3.37
C LEU A 303 -0.57 -10.25 3.57
N GLU A 304 0.61 -9.62 3.57
CA GLU A 304 1.91 -10.24 3.79
C GLU A 304 2.20 -10.35 5.30
N TYR A 305 1.28 -10.99 6.03
CA TYR A 305 1.24 -10.96 7.50
C TYR A 305 2.49 -11.54 8.17
N ASP A 306 3.13 -12.56 7.60
CA ASP A 306 4.34 -13.17 8.17
C ASP A 306 5.53 -12.20 8.14
N ARG A 307 5.69 -11.46 7.03
CA ARG A 307 6.73 -10.42 6.89
C ARG A 307 6.44 -9.24 7.81
N ALA A 308 5.18 -8.79 7.85
CA ALA A 308 4.75 -7.72 8.75
C ALA A 308 5.01 -8.09 10.23
N SER A 309 4.64 -9.31 10.64
CA SER A 309 4.86 -9.82 11.99
C SER A 309 6.36 -9.86 12.36
N THR A 310 7.19 -10.34 11.44
CA THR A 310 8.64 -10.42 11.63
C THR A 310 9.28 -9.05 11.85
N LEU A 311 8.98 -8.08 10.98
CA LEU A 311 9.49 -6.72 11.10
C LEU A 311 8.97 -6.03 12.36
N LEU A 312 7.68 -6.18 12.67
CA LEU A 312 7.09 -5.61 13.86
C LEU A 312 7.77 -6.11 15.14
N HIS A 313 8.02 -7.42 15.23
CA HIS A 313 8.75 -8.01 16.36
C HIS A 313 10.20 -7.52 16.43
N GLN A 314 10.90 -7.43 15.30
CA GLN A 314 12.26 -6.90 15.22
C GLN A 314 12.33 -5.47 15.80
N TYR A 315 11.48 -4.57 15.32
CA TYR A 315 11.50 -3.17 15.75
C TYR A 315 11.05 -2.99 17.20
N GLN A 316 10.00 -3.71 17.64
CA GLN A 316 9.54 -3.65 19.03
C GLN A 316 10.64 -4.04 20.03
N ASN A 317 11.48 -5.03 19.69
CA ASN A 317 12.58 -5.47 20.56
C ASN A 317 13.76 -4.47 20.62
N GLN A 318 13.88 -3.59 19.62
CA GLN A 318 14.92 -2.55 19.58
C GLN A 318 14.47 -1.26 20.28
N LEU A 319 13.17 -1.08 20.52
CA LEU A 319 12.65 0.13 21.15
C LEU A 319 13.14 0.26 22.60
N ARG A 320 13.57 1.47 22.96
CA ARG A 320 13.89 1.82 24.34
C ARG A 320 12.61 1.83 25.17
N VAL A 321 12.70 1.43 26.45
CA VAL A 321 11.56 1.47 27.38
C VAL A 321 10.94 2.87 27.50
N LYS A 322 11.75 3.93 27.37
CA LYS A 322 11.29 5.33 27.41
C LYS A 322 10.58 5.79 26.13
N ASP A 323 10.66 5.04 25.04
CA ASP A 323 10.04 5.40 23.76
C ASP A 323 8.55 5.03 23.74
N GLN A 324 7.77 5.75 24.54
CA GLN A 324 6.36 5.42 24.74
C GLN A 324 5.50 5.65 23.49
N PHE A 325 5.92 6.59 22.63
CA PHE A 325 5.22 6.90 21.39
C PHE A 325 5.31 5.74 20.38
N HIS A 326 6.53 5.29 20.04
CA HIS A 326 6.67 4.20 19.07
C HIS A 326 6.15 2.87 19.63
N GLN A 327 6.22 2.65 20.95
CA GLN A 327 5.54 1.51 21.57
C GLN A 327 4.03 1.53 21.33
N ALA A 328 3.37 2.70 21.46
CA ALA A 328 1.95 2.84 21.18
C ALA A 328 1.65 2.63 19.69
N LEU A 329 2.46 3.24 18.81
CA LEU A 329 2.32 3.15 17.36
C LEU A 329 2.46 1.71 16.85
N PHE A 330 3.42 0.95 17.37
CA PHE A 330 3.56 -0.46 17.01
C PHE A 330 2.54 -1.37 17.68
N ASN A 331 1.95 -0.99 18.81
CA ASN A 331 0.77 -1.69 19.33
C ASN A 331 -0.48 -1.47 18.45
N LEU A 332 -0.63 -0.28 17.84
CA LEU A 332 -1.66 -0.03 16.83
C LEU A 332 -1.45 -0.93 15.60
N LEU A 333 -0.23 -0.96 15.03
CA LEU A 333 0.10 -1.86 13.91
C LEU A 333 -0.09 -3.34 14.27
N LYS A 334 0.29 -3.74 15.49
CA LYS A 334 0.05 -5.10 16.00
C LYS A 334 -1.44 -5.43 16.03
N GLY A 335 -2.26 -4.49 16.47
CA GLY A 335 -3.71 -4.62 16.45
C GLY A 335 -4.26 -4.80 15.03
N GLN A 336 -3.81 -3.99 14.08
CA GLN A 336 -4.16 -4.11 12.65
C GLN A 336 -3.78 -5.48 12.08
N LEU A 337 -2.54 -5.91 12.31
CA LEU A 337 -2.03 -7.21 11.87
C LEU A 337 -2.88 -8.37 12.42
N LEU A 338 -3.12 -8.38 13.73
CA LEU A 338 -3.89 -9.45 14.39
C LEU A 338 -5.34 -9.46 13.91
N TYR A 339 -5.94 -8.29 13.68
CA TYR A 339 -7.26 -8.18 13.08
C TYR A 339 -7.29 -8.78 11.68
N GLY A 340 -6.31 -8.44 10.83
CA GLY A 340 -6.17 -9.01 9.48
C GLY A 340 -5.99 -10.54 9.48
N GLN A 341 -5.33 -11.09 10.49
CA GLN A 341 -5.18 -12.53 10.72
C GLN A 341 -6.42 -13.21 11.33
N GLY A 342 -7.49 -12.46 11.62
CA GLY A 342 -8.70 -12.96 12.27
C GLY A 342 -8.55 -13.23 13.78
N GLN A 343 -7.45 -12.80 14.40
CA GLN A 343 -7.16 -12.96 15.82
C GLN A 343 -7.76 -11.81 16.66
N ASN A 344 -9.08 -11.63 16.55
CA ASN A 344 -9.81 -10.47 17.06
C ASN A 344 -9.57 -10.16 18.56
N ALA A 345 -9.54 -11.19 19.41
CA ALA A 345 -9.31 -10.99 20.85
C ALA A 345 -7.92 -10.40 21.15
N LEU A 346 -6.89 -10.88 20.44
CA LEU A 346 -5.52 -10.39 20.59
C LEU A 346 -5.36 -9.00 19.95
N ALA A 347 -6.09 -8.73 18.86
CA ALA A 347 -6.17 -7.40 18.27
C ALA A 347 -6.71 -6.38 19.29
N VAL A 348 -7.85 -6.67 19.93
CA VAL A 348 -8.45 -5.82 20.97
C VAL A 348 -7.48 -5.57 22.13
N GLN A 349 -6.76 -6.60 22.59
CA GLN A 349 -5.74 -6.42 23.64
C GLN A 349 -4.65 -5.44 23.22
N SER A 350 -4.08 -5.60 22.02
CA SER A 350 -3.01 -4.75 21.51
C SER A 350 -3.50 -3.31 21.31
N LEU A 351 -4.71 -3.14 20.77
CA LEU A 351 -5.30 -1.83 20.52
C LEU A 351 -5.67 -1.08 21.81
N ASN A 352 -6.11 -1.78 22.86
CA ASN A 352 -6.34 -1.14 24.17
C ASN A 352 -5.03 -0.60 24.79
N LEU A 353 -3.90 -1.29 24.58
CA LEU A 353 -2.59 -0.77 24.99
C LEU A 353 -2.20 0.50 24.23
N ALA A 354 -2.46 0.53 22.92
CA ALA A 354 -2.24 1.72 22.10
C ALA A 354 -3.16 2.88 22.52
N ASP A 355 -4.47 2.65 22.67
CA ASP A 355 -5.47 3.67 23.05
C ASP A 355 -5.09 4.36 24.37
N LYS A 356 -4.80 3.56 25.41
CA LYS A 356 -4.39 4.07 26.72
C LYS A 356 -3.13 4.93 26.64
N GLN A 357 -2.17 4.54 25.80
CA GLN A 357 -0.92 5.27 25.67
C GLN A 357 -1.09 6.54 24.83
N PHE A 358 -1.90 6.54 23.78
CA PHE A 358 -2.24 7.74 23.01
C PHE A 358 -3.07 8.74 23.83
N GLU A 359 -3.98 8.26 24.68
CA GLU A 359 -4.70 9.10 25.65
C GLU A 359 -3.71 9.81 26.59
N LYS A 360 -2.78 9.06 27.18
CA LYS A 360 -1.75 9.61 28.07
C LYS A 360 -0.87 10.65 27.37
N LEU A 361 -0.56 10.43 26.10
CA LEU A 361 0.23 11.35 25.27
C LEU A 361 -0.61 12.49 24.67
N LYS A 362 -1.92 12.54 24.92
CA LYS A 362 -2.87 13.51 24.35
C LYS A 362 -2.89 13.52 22.80
N LEU A 363 -2.70 12.36 22.18
CA LEU A 363 -2.66 12.19 20.71
C LEU A 363 -4.03 11.81 20.14
N ALA A 364 -4.96 12.77 20.14
CA ALA A 364 -6.36 12.54 19.78
C ALA A 364 -6.57 11.92 18.37
N GLY A 365 -5.75 12.30 17.38
CA GLY A 365 -5.85 11.77 16.01
C GLY A 365 -5.60 10.26 15.93
N LEU A 366 -4.50 9.80 16.54
CA LEU A 366 -4.14 8.37 16.63
C LEU A 366 -5.08 7.60 17.56
N GLN A 367 -5.56 8.26 18.61
CA GLN A 367 -6.56 7.68 19.50
C GLN A 367 -7.89 7.40 18.77
N SER A 368 -8.36 8.35 17.94
CA SER A 368 -9.54 8.16 17.10
C SER A 368 -9.40 6.96 16.16
N GLU A 369 -8.27 6.87 15.45
CA GLU A 369 -7.96 5.76 14.54
C GLU A 369 -7.96 4.41 15.27
N THR A 370 -7.32 4.36 16.44
CA THR A 370 -7.27 3.17 17.30
C THR A 370 -8.67 2.72 17.72
N LYS A 371 -9.54 3.66 18.13
CA LYS A 371 -10.92 3.35 18.54
C LYS A 371 -11.79 2.88 17.39
N GLN A 372 -11.63 3.42 16.18
CA GLN A 372 -12.34 2.90 14.99
C GLN A 372 -11.95 1.46 14.68
N LEU A 373 -10.66 1.12 14.83
CA LEU A 373 -10.18 -0.24 14.62
C LEU A 373 -10.57 -1.20 15.76
N LEU A 374 -10.64 -0.71 17.00
CA LEU A 374 -11.18 -1.45 18.14
C LEU A 374 -12.62 -1.91 17.84
N VAL A 375 -13.48 -1.02 17.36
CA VAL A 375 -14.86 -1.36 17.00
C VAL A 375 -14.93 -2.40 15.88
N GLN A 376 -14.00 -2.36 14.92
CA GLN A 376 -13.93 -3.38 13.87
C GLN A 376 -13.48 -4.75 14.39
N SER A 377 -12.61 -4.76 15.41
CA SER A 377 -12.06 -5.96 16.04
C SER A 377 -13.01 -6.57 17.09
N LEU A 378 -13.92 -5.78 17.64
CA LEU A 378 -14.94 -6.23 18.59
C LEU A 378 -16.01 -7.08 17.89
N SER A 379 -16.61 -8.01 18.65
CA SER A 379 -17.64 -8.90 18.10
C SER A 379 -18.87 -8.13 17.62
N LEU A 380 -19.51 -8.60 16.55
CA LEU A 380 -20.82 -8.10 16.11
C LEU A 380 -21.94 -8.39 17.13
N THR A 381 -21.68 -9.25 18.12
CA THR A 381 -22.59 -9.53 19.25
C THR A 381 -22.45 -8.52 20.38
N GLU A 382 -21.45 -7.63 20.35
CA GLU A 382 -21.29 -6.60 21.37
C GLU A 382 -22.51 -5.68 21.39
N GLU A 383 -22.82 -5.17 22.59
CA GLU A 383 -23.95 -4.29 22.76
C GLU A 383 -23.80 -3.03 21.91
N TYR A 384 -24.86 -2.68 21.18
CA TYR A 384 -24.93 -1.45 20.36
C TYR A 384 -24.43 -0.22 21.13
N ARG A 385 -24.79 -0.13 22.43
CA ARG A 385 -24.42 0.98 23.30
C ARG A 385 -22.91 1.13 23.44
N ILE A 386 -22.17 0.03 23.59
CA ILE A 386 -20.71 0.03 23.78
C ILE A 386 -20.03 0.45 22.48
N LEU A 387 -20.38 -0.19 21.36
CA LEU A 387 -19.81 0.11 20.05
C LEU A 387 -20.10 1.57 19.62
N LYS A 388 -21.32 2.05 19.89
CA LYS A 388 -21.71 3.45 19.66
C LYS A 388 -20.87 4.41 20.50
N MET A 389 -20.60 4.10 21.76
CA MET A 389 -19.79 4.95 22.64
C MET A 389 -18.38 5.12 22.07
N TYR A 390 -17.71 4.02 21.68
CA TYR A 390 -16.38 4.08 21.08
C TYR A 390 -16.34 4.91 19.79
N LEU A 391 -17.33 4.76 18.90
CA LEU A 391 -17.34 5.53 17.65
C LEU A 391 -17.71 7.01 17.84
N ILE A 392 -18.53 7.34 18.84
CA ILE A 392 -18.79 8.76 19.19
C ILE A 392 -17.51 9.39 19.73
N ASP A 393 -16.80 8.69 20.61
CA ASP A 393 -15.50 9.11 21.15
C ASP A 393 -14.48 9.29 20.01
N ALA A 394 -14.38 8.31 19.10
CA ALA A 394 -13.55 8.41 17.91
C ALA A 394 -13.88 9.64 17.04
N ALA A 395 -15.16 9.92 16.81
CA ALA A 395 -15.57 11.10 16.03
C ALA A 395 -15.18 12.42 16.73
N GLN A 396 -15.35 12.49 18.06
CA GLN A 396 -14.98 13.66 18.86
C GLN A 396 -13.46 13.88 18.85
N LEU A 397 -12.68 12.82 19.03
CA LEU A 397 -11.22 12.85 18.98
C LEU A 397 -10.71 13.26 17.59
N ALA A 398 -11.32 12.75 16.51
CA ALA A 398 -11.00 13.16 15.15
C ALA A 398 -11.26 14.66 14.94
N LYS A 399 -12.40 15.16 15.40
CA LYS A 399 -12.76 16.58 15.33
C LYS A 399 -11.80 17.46 16.12
N LEU A 400 -11.42 17.04 17.32
CA LEU A 400 -10.42 17.73 18.17
C LEU A 400 -9.07 17.80 17.45
N ALA A 401 -8.64 16.69 16.84
CA ALA A 401 -7.41 16.60 16.06
C ALA A 401 -7.50 17.24 14.66
N GLY A 402 -8.66 17.79 14.25
CA GLY A 402 -8.83 18.32 12.90
C GLY A 402 -8.76 17.28 11.78
N ARG A 403 -8.85 15.98 12.10
CA ARG A 403 -8.80 14.87 11.12
C ARG A 403 -10.18 14.59 10.53
N THR A 404 -10.61 15.48 9.62
CA THR A 404 -11.97 15.47 9.05
C THR A 404 -12.35 14.14 8.39
N GLN A 405 -11.41 13.45 7.73
CA GLN A 405 -11.69 12.14 7.14
C GLN A 405 -12.03 11.07 8.19
N LEU A 406 -11.30 11.05 9.31
CA LEU A 406 -11.60 10.15 10.43
C LEU A 406 -12.94 10.51 11.09
N GLU A 407 -13.30 11.79 11.14
CA GLU A 407 -14.61 12.24 11.64
C GLU A 407 -15.75 11.72 10.74
N LEU A 408 -15.62 11.89 9.42
CA LEU A 408 -16.59 11.37 8.44
C LEU A 408 -16.69 9.83 8.53
N ALA A 409 -15.55 9.14 8.55
CA ALA A 409 -15.50 7.68 8.67
C ALA A 409 -16.22 7.17 9.92
N SER A 410 -16.01 7.82 11.06
CA SER A 410 -16.69 7.50 12.32
C SER A 410 -18.21 7.64 12.21
N TYR A 411 -18.71 8.72 11.58
CA TYR A 411 -20.14 8.90 11.37
C TYR A 411 -20.75 7.90 10.39
N TYR A 412 -20.02 7.50 9.34
CA TYR A 412 -20.46 6.41 8.46
C TYR A 412 -20.54 5.06 9.19
N GLN A 413 -19.56 4.75 10.03
CA GLN A 413 -19.57 3.53 10.85
C GLN A 413 -20.74 3.55 11.84
N LEU A 414 -20.99 4.68 12.52
CA LEU A 414 -22.13 4.87 13.41
C LEU A 414 -23.46 4.66 12.68
N SER A 415 -23.60 5.22 11.47
CA SER A 415 -24.79 5.06 10.64
C SER A 415 -25.05 3.59 10.30
N LYS A 416 -24.02 2.88 9.84
CA LYS A 416 -24.09 1.45 9.51
C LYS A 416 -24.38 0.58 10.73
N LEU A 417 -23.74 0.87 11.86
CA LEU A 417 -23.95 0.20 13.13
C LEU A 417 -25.41 0.38 13.60
N ALA A 418 -25.91 1.62 13.60
CA ALA A 418 -27.30 1.93 13.95
C ALA A 418 -28.28 1.16 13.07
N ALA A 419 -28.04 1.08 11.76
CA ALA A 419 -28.88 0.31 10.84
C ALA A 419 -28.89 -1.19 11.17
N ARG A 420 -27.73 -1.80 11.46
CA ARG A 420 -27.62 -3.22 11.85
C ARG A 420 -28.39 -3.54 13.13
N HIS A 421 -28.37 -2.64 14.11
CA HIS A 421 -29.11 -2.77 15.37
C HIS A 421 -30.52 -2.17 15.33
N GLN A 422 -31.08 -1.96 14.13
CA GLN A 422 -32.46 -1.50 13.91
C GLN A 422 -32.80 -0.11 14.52
N GLN A 423 -31.78 0.71 14.77
CA GLN A 423 -31.92 2.07 15.31
C GLN A 423 -32.27 3.06 14.20
N SER A 424 -33.56 3.10 13.86
CA SER A 424 -34.06 3.80 12.67
C SER A 424 -33.82 5.31 12.67
N THR A 425 -33.85 5.96 13.82
CA THR A 425 -33.58 7.41 13.94
C THR A 425 -32.09 7.72 13.88
N ASP A 426 -31.28 6.94 14.61
CA ASP A 426 -29.84 7.14 14.73
C ASP A 426 -29.13 7.01 13.38
N LYS A 427 -29.49 6.02 12.55
CA LYS A 427 -28.81 5.79 11.27
C LYS A 427 -28.87 6.99 10.34
N TYR A 428 -29.98 7.73 10.31
CA TYR A 428 -30.13 8.94 9.51
C TYR A 428 -29.52 10.17 10.19
N ARG A 429 -29.60 10.26 11.53
CA ARG A 429 -28.93 11.33 12.29
C ARG A 429 -27.43 11.38 12.00
N TYR A 430 -26.76 10.23 11.94
CA TYR A 430 -25.33 10.19 11.64
C TYR A 430 -25.00 10.60 10.19
N LEU A 431 -25.87 10.30 9.22
CA LEU A 431 -25.72 10.80 7.84
C LEU A 431 -25.95 12.32 7.74
N ALA A 432 -26.78 12.89 8.61
CA ALA A 432 -26.95 14.33 8.71
C ALA A 432 -25.67 15.00 9.25
N LEU A 433 -24.99 14.39 10.24
CA LEU A 433 -23.71 14.88 10.75
C LEU A 433 -22.62 14.86 9.68
N VAL A 434 -22.55 13.82 8.84
CA VAL A 434 -21.67 13.81 7.64
C VAL A 434 -21.92 15.04 6.77
N SER A 435 -23.19 15.34 6.48
CA SER A 435 -23.54 16.50 5.64
C SER A 435 -23.15 17.81 6.32
N GLN A 436 -23.30 17.90 7.65
CA GLN A 436 -22.88 19.07 8.42
C GLN A 436 -21.36 19.27 8.34
N VAL A 437 -20.56 18.22 8.48
CA VAL A 437 -19.10 18.29 8.37
C VAL A 437 -18.68 18.75 6.97
N VAL A 438 -19.25 18.15 5.92
CA VAL A 438 -18.98 18.54 4.52
C VAL A 438 -19.29 20.01 4.28
N THR A 439 -20.47 20.49 4.72
CA THR A 439 -20.84 21.91 4.58
C THR A 439 -19.97 22.83 5.41
N GLN A 440 -19.72 22.48 6.68
CA GLN A 440 -18.91 23.29 7.60
C GLN A 440 -17.49 23.51 7.07
N PHE A 441 -16.91 22.48 6.45
CA PHE A 441 -15.57 22.52 5.90
C PHE A 441 -15.54 22.74 4.39
N GLY A 442 -16.66 23.07 3.75
CA GLY A 442 -16.71 23.32 2.30
C GLY A 442 -16.03 22.21 1.47
N LEU A 443 -16.15 20.95 1.90
CA LEU A 443 -15.58 19.82 1.17
C LEU A 443 -16.35 19.62 -0.13
N ASP A 444 -15.70 19.05 -1.14
CA ASP A 444 -16.36 18.80 -2.40
C ASP A 444 -17.45 17.73 -2.26
N GLU A 445 -18.38 17.73 -3.22
CA GLU A 445 -19.56 16.87 -3.12
C GLU A 445 -19.26 15.37 -3.29
N SER A 446 -18.04 14.96 -3.67
CA SER A 446 -17.67 13.54 -3.76
C SER A 446 -17.84 12.82 -2.42
N HIS A 447 -17.59 13.51 -1.30
CA HIS A 447 -17.81 12.98 0.04
C HIS A 447 -19.28 12.67 0.34
N LEU A 448 -20.24 13.22 -0.41
CA LEU A 448 -21.66 12.95 -0.20
C LEU A 448 -22.16 11.69 -0.93
N MET A 449 -21.36 11.07 -1.79
CA MET A 449 -21.76 9.87 -2.53
C MET A 449 -22.05 8.69 -1.59
N LEU A 450 -21.17 8.42 -0.62
CA LEU A 450 -21.36 7.36 0.36
C LEU A 450 -22.59 7.59 1.26
N ARG A 451 -22.88 8.87 1.56
CA ARG A 451 -24.10 9.24 2.28
C ARG A 451 -25.34 8.89 1.49
N ASP A 452 -25.39 9.27 0.22
CA ASP A 452 -26.52 9.00 -0.67
C ASP A 452 -26.70 7.49 -0.89
N TYR A 453 -25.60 6.75 -1.04
CA TYR A 453 -25.62 5.30 -1.10
C TYR A 453 -26.17 4.64 0.18
N HIS A 454 -25.76 5.11 1.37
CA HIS A 454 -26.32 4.59 2.63
C HIS A 454 -27.83 4.89 2.76
N GLN A 455 -28.29 6.07 2.35
CA GLN A 455 -29.73 6.37 2.31
C GLN A 455 -30.47 5.39 1.38
N ALA A 456 -29.91 5.10 0.21
CA ALA A 456 -30.46 4.08 -0.68
C ALA A 456 -30.56 2.70 -0.03
N ILE A 457 -29.49 2.22 0.62
CA ILE A 457 -29.49 0.91 1.29
C ILE A 457 -30.54 0.85 2.41
N PHE A 458 -30.77 1.96 3.12
CA PHE A 458 -31.72 2.03 4.23
C PHE A 458 -33.17 2.18 3.80
N ALA A 459 -33.41 2.69 2.58
CA ALA A 459 -34.74 2.84 2.01
C ALA A 459 -35.42 1.47 1.87
N LYS A 460 -36.67 1.40 2.34
CA LYS A 460 -37.49 0.17 2.28
C LYS A 460 -38.20 0.02 0.94
N VAL A 461 -38.55 1.15 0.32
CA VAL A 461 -39.28 1.19 -0.95
C VAL A 461 -38.30 1.29 -2.11
N ALA A 462 -38.54 0.51 -3.16
CA ALA A 462 -37.62 0.45 -4.30
C ALA A 462 -37.53 1.79 -5.07
N SER A 463 -38.63 2.53 -5.20
CA SER A 463 -38.64 3.88 -5.81
C SER A 463 -37.81 4.90 -5.02
N GLU A 464 -37.92 4.89 -3.70
CA GLU A 464 -37.10 5.72 -2.79
C GLU A 464 -35.62 5.32 -2.90
N LYS A 465 -35.31 4.02 -2.88
CA LYS A 465 -33.96 3.50 -3.08
C LYS A 465 -33.36 3.99 -4.41
N LEU A 466 -34.11 3.86 -5.51
CA LEU A 466 -33.66 4.31 -6.83
C LEU A 466 -33.40 5.82 -6.88
N THR A 467 -34.27 6.62 -6.25
CA THR A 467 -34.09 8.09 -6.14
C THR A 467 -32.75 8.44 -5.48
N HIS A 468 -32.41 7.77 -4.37
CA HIS A 468 -31.13 8.00 -3.70
C HIS A 468 -29.93 7.54 -4.55
N LEU A 469 -30.05 6.43 -5.28
CA LEU A 469 -28.99 5.94 -6.17
C LEU A 469 -28.76 6.86 -7.36
N GLN A 470 -29.82 7.39 -7.96
CA GLN A 470 -29.73 8.40 -9.01
C GLN A 470 -29.07 9.68 -8.51
N ARG A 471 -29.31 10.08 -7.26
CA ARG A 471 -28.60 11.21 -6.68
C ARG A 471 -27.12 10.88 -6.41
N ALA A 472 -26.82 9.67 -5.94
CA ALA A 472 -25.46 9.24 -5.65
C ALA A 472 -24.59 9.16 -6.91
N ILE A 473 -25.13 8.63 -8.02
CA ILE A 473 -24.36 8.42 -9.26
C ILE A 473 -23.97 9.74 -9.96
N LEU A 474 -24.68 10.83 -9.66
CA LEU A 474 -24.37 12.18 -10.17
C LEU A 474 -23.33 12.93 -9.34
N ARG A 475 -22.89 12.35 -8.20
CA ARG A 475 -21.83 12.97 -7.38
C ARG A 475 -20.47 12.83 -8.07
N PRO A 476 -19.56 13.81 -7.86
CA PRO A 476 -18.19 13.68 -8.37
C PRO A 476 -17.51 12.40 -7.89
N VAL A 477 -16.78 11.74 -8.79
CA VAL A 477 -15.99 10.55 -8.49
C VAL A 477 -14.60 10.97 -8.06
N SER A 478 -14.18 10.52 -6.88
CA SER A 478 -12.83 10.60 -6.34
C SER A 478 -12.24 9.19 -6.18
N GLU A 479 -10.95 9.08 -5.88
CA GLU A 479 -10.34 7.77 -5.61
C GLU A 479 -10.99 7.11 -4.38
N GLU A 480 -11.27 7.89 -3.34
CA GLU A 480 -11.87 7.42 -2.08
C GLU A 480 -13.28 6.84 -2.26
N ASN A 481 -14.08 7.43 -3.16
CA ASN A 481 -15.47 7.02 -3.36
C ASN A 481 -15.69 6.17 -4.62
N ARG A 482 -14.64 5.87 -5.40
CA ARG A 482 -14.75 5.12 -6.65
C ARG A 482 -15.46 3.78 -6.44
N TRP A 483 -15.14 3.05 -5.37
CA TRP A 483 -15.83 1.79 -5.05
C TRP A 483 -17.34 1.97 -4.83
N VAL A 484 -17.77 3.10 -4.24
CA VAL A 484 -19.18 3.45 -4.03
C VAL A 484 -19.88 3.68 -5.36
N TYR A 485 -19.20 4.35 -6.30
CA TYR A 485 -19.72 4.59 -7.65
C TYR A 485 -20.09 3.28 -8.35
N TYR A 486 -19.20 2.28 -8.35
CA TYR A 486 -19.49 0.94 -8.88
C TYR A 486 -20.62 0.24 -8.10
N ALA A 487 -20.63 0.35 -6.77
CA ALA A 487 -21.67 -0.27 -5.93
C ALA A 487 -23.07 0.35 -6.16
N VAL A 488 -23.15 1.67 -6.40
CA VAL A 488 -24.39 2.37 -6.74
C VAL A 488 -24.92 1.89 -8.08
N ALA A 489 -24.06 1.79 -9.10
CA ALA A 489 -24.44 1.32 -10.43
C ALA A 489 -24.93 -0.14 -10.40
N ASP A 490 -24.28 -1.01 -9.63
CA ASP A 490 -24.71 -2.39 -9.47
C ASP A 490 -26.05 -2.51 -8.74
N LEU A 491 -26.24 -1.77 -7.65
CA LEU A 491 -27.49 -1.82 -6.90
C LEU A 491 -28.66 -1.26 -7.72
N ALA A 492 -28.46 -0.13 -8.41
CA ALA A 492 -29.49 0.48 -9.26
C ALA A 492 -29.89 -0.45 -10.41
N SER A 493 -28.90 -1.03 -11.10
CA SER A 493 -29.17 -1.95 -12.21
C SER A 493 -29.88 -3.21 -11.74
N ASN A 494 -29.49 -3.80 -10.61
CA ASN A 494 -30.17 -4.98 -10.06
C ASN A 494 -31.64 -4.69 -9.74
N LEU A 495 -31.95 -3.54 -9.14
CA LEU A 495 -33.34 -3.15 -8.85
C LEU A 495 -34.17 -2.99 -10.13
N LEU A 496 -33.67 -2.23 -11.10
CA LEU A 496 -34.36 -1.97 -12.36
C LEU A 496 -34.58 -3.26 -13.16
N ILE A 497 -33.62 -4.19 -13.13
CA ILE A 497 -33.77 -5.53 -13.74
C ILE A 497 -34.86 -6.33 -13.01
N THR A 498 -34.86 -6.32 -11.68
CA THR A 498 -35.82 -7.08 -10.86
C THR A 498 -37.26 -6.60 -11.10
N GLU A 499 -37.44 -5.28 -11.26
CA GLU A 499 -38.71 -4.65 -11.59
C GLU A 499 -39.06 -4.75 -13.09
N LYS A 500 -38.18 -5.32 -13.92
CA LYS A 500 -38.29 -5.33 -15.39
C LYS A 500 -38.45 -3.93 -16.00
N ASN A 501 -37.92 -2.90 -15.33
CA ASN A 501 -37.93 -1.52 -15.78
C ASN A 501 -36.77 -1.25 -16.75
N TRP A 502 -36.87 -1.81 -17.96
CA TRP A 502 -35.82 -1.72 -18.98
C TRP A 502 -35.56 -0.30 -19.46
N GLN A 503 -36.59 0.53 -19.56
CA GLN A 503 -36.46 1.93 -19.97
C GLN A 503 -35.70 2.73 -18.92
N GLY A 504 -36.02 2.52 -17.64
CA GLY A 504 -35.27 3.12 -16.53
C GLY A 504 -33.82 2.68 -16.51
N LEU A 505 -33.52 1.41 -16.80
CA LEU A 505 -32.14 0.91 -16.89
C LEU A 505 -31.37 1.57 -18.04
N VAL A 506 -31.99 1.72 -19.21
CA VAL A 506 -31.37 2.41 -20.35
C VAL A 506 -31.09 3.88 -20.01
N ALA A 507 -32.05 4.58 -19.43
CA ALA A 507 -31.88 5.98 -19.01
C ALA A 507 -30.78 6.13 -17.94
N PHE A 508 -30.77 5.25 -16.93
CA PHE A 508 -29.73 5.24 -15.88
C PHE A 508 -28.34 4.98 -16.47
N THR A 509 -28.22 4.02 -17.40
CA THR A 509 -26.96 3.69 -18.06
C THR A 509 -26.45 4.83 -18.92
N ALA A 510 -27.35 5.51 -19.65
CA ALA A 510 -26.99 6.65 -20.50
C ALA A 510 -26.46 7.86 -19.71
N ALA A 511 -26.82 7.99 -18.43
CA ALA A 511 -26.36 9.06 -17.55
C ALA A 511 -24.95 8.83 -16.96
N LEU A 512 -24.35 7.65 -17.16
CA LEU A 512 -23.02 7.33 -16.66
C LEU A 512 -21.94 7.94 -17.54
N ASN A 513 -20.93 8.55 -16.90
CA ASN A 513 -19.72 9.04 -17.56
C ASN A 513 -18.55 8.07 -17.32
N ASP A 514 -18.78 6.78 -17.55
CA ASP A 514 -17.82 5.69 -17.35
C ASP A 514 -18.15 4.56 -18.36
N ASP A 515 -17.26 4.35 -19.33
CA ASP A 515 -17.47 3.44 -20.45
C ASP A 515 -17.51 1.98 -20.01
N VAL A 516 -16.69 1.62 -19.02
CA VAL A 516 -16.64 0.29 -18.42
C VAL A 516 -17.97 -0.04 -17.74
N LEU A 517 -18.51 0.87 -16.93
CA LEU A 517 -19.81 0.67 -16.29
C LEU A 517 -20.96 0.67 -17.29
N ARG A 518 -20.93 1.53 -18.32
CA ARG A 518 -21.94 1.51 -19.39
C ARG A 518 -21.96 0.14 -20.06
N ALA A 519 -20.80 -0.39 -20.46
CA ALA A 519 -20.69 -1.70 -21.06
C ALA A 519 -21.22 -2.81 -20.13
N LYS A 520 -20.83 -2.78 -18.84
CA LYS A 520 -21.32 -3.72 -17.82
C LYS A 520 -22.84 -3.70 -17.68
N LEU A 521 -23.46 -2.54 -17.60
CA LEU A 521 -24.91 -2.42 -17.40
C LEU A 521 -25.69 -2.86 -18.63
N ILE A 522 -25.20 -2.56 -19.84
CA ILE A 522 -25.76 -3.07 -21.10
C ILE A 522 -25.68 -4.60 -21.11
N ALA A 523 -24.52 -5.18 -20.76
CA ALA A 523 -24.34 -6.62 -20.68
C ALA A 523 -25.32 -7.28 -19.69
N LYS A 524 -25.43 -6.75 -18.47
CA LYS A 524 -26.38 -7.23 -17.44
C LYS A 524 -27.82 -7.19 -17.93
N LYS A 525 -28.22 -6.11 -18.63
CA LYS A 525 -29.55 -6.00 -19.24
C LYS A 525 -29.80 -7.15 -20.23
N GLN A 526 -28.87 -7.37 -21.17
CA GLN A 526 -29.03 -8.37 -22.23
C GLN A 526 -29.13 -9.79 -21.68
N VAL A 527 -28.30 -10.11 -20.68
CA VAL A 527 -28.37 -11.39 -19.95
C VAL A 527 -29.73 -11.54 -19.26
N ALA A 528 -30.19 -10.51 -18.55
CA ALA A 528 -31.47 -10.56 -17.85
C ALA A 528 -32.69 -10.64 -18.78
N MET A 529 -32.57 -10.18 -20.03
CA MET A 529 -33.59 -10.31 -21.06
C MET A 529 -33.56 -11.67 -21.77
N GLY A 530 -32.56 -12.52 -21.52
CA GLY A 530 -32.37 -13.77 -22.26
C GLY A 530 -32.05 -13.55 -23.74
N SER A 531 -31.37 -12.45 -24.07
CA SER A 531 -31.00 -12.12 -25.46
C SER A 531 -30.04 -13.15 -26.04
N ALA A 532 -30.25 -13.55 -27.29
CA ALA A 532 -29.33 -14.42 -28.03
C ALA A 532 -27.94 -13.77 -28.23
N GLU A 533 -27.87 -12.43 -28.19
CA GLU A 533 -26.63 -11.67 -28.31
C GLU A 533 -25.95 -11.40 -26.97
N ALA A 534 -26.51 -11.88 -25.84
CA ALA A 534 -26.03 -11.52 -24.51
C ALA A 534 -24.54 -11.78 -24.31
N TRP A 535 -24.02 -12.89 -24.86
CA TRP A 535 -22.61 -13.22 -24.81
C TRP A 535 -21.72 -12.11 -25.39
N HIS A 536 -22.06 -11.57 -26.57
CA HIS A 536 -21.27 -10.51 -27.22
C HIS A 536 -21.19 -9.23 -26.38
N TYR A 537 -22.29 -8.86 -25.71
CA TYR A 537 -22.28 -7.70 -24.82
C TYR A 537 -21.45 -7.94 -23.56
N VAL A 538 -21.48 -9.15 -22.99
CA VAL A 538 -20.65 -9.50 -21.82
C VAL A 538 -19.18 -9.55 -22.22
N GLU A 539 -18.84 -10.12 -23.38
CA GLU A 539 -17.48 -10.17 -23.91
C GLU A 539 -16.93 -8.75 -24.11
N ARG A 540 -17.72 -7.88 -24.75
CA ARG A 540 -17.34 -6.47 -24.90
C ARG A 540 -17.11 -5.78 -23.55
N ALA A 541 -17.96 -6.02 -22.56
CA ALA A 541 -17.79 -5.45 -21.23
C ALA A 541 -16.53 -5.99 -20.52
N PHE A 542 -16.21 -7.27 -20.71
CA PHE A 542 -14.98 -7.87 -20.22
C PHE A 542 -13.74 -7.22 -20.86
N GLU A 543 -13.72 -7.07 -22.19
CA GLU A 543 -12.58 -6.52 -22.92
C GLU A 543 -12.33 -5.04 -22.62
N VAL A 544 -13.38 -4.21 -22.60
CA VAL A 544 -13.26 -2.79 -22.22
C VAL A 544 -12.73 -2.65 -20.78
N ALA A 545 -13.26 -3.45 -19.85
CA ALA A 545 -12.77 -3.45 -18.47
C ALA A 545 -11.30 -3.92 -18.36
N ARG A 546 -10.88 -4.89 -19.18
CA ARG A 546 -9.50 -5.39 -19.17
C ARG A 546 -8.53 -4.36 -19.75
N GLN A 547 -8.90 -3.65 -20.81
CA GLN A 547 -8.10 -2.57 -21.40
C GLN A 547 -7.82 -1.45 -20.40
N GLU A 548 -8.79 -1.12 -19.55
CA GLU A 548 -8.64 -0.11 -18.49
C GLU A 548 -8.08 -0.67 -17.17
N SER A 549 -7.63 -1.94 -17.13
CA SER A 549 -7.18 -2.61 -15.89
C SER A 549 -8.22 -2.56 -14.76
N ASN A 550 -9.50 -2.56 -15.10
CA ASN A 550 -10.62 -2.48 -14.17
C ASN A 550 -11.07 -3.89 -13.74
N TYR A 551 -10.39 -4.44 -12.73
CA TYR A 551 -10.67 -5.78 -12.20
C TYR A 551 -12.02 -5.90 -11.48
N TRP A 552 -12.56 -4.78 -11.00
CA TRP A 552 -13.91 -4.72 -10.40
C TRP A 552 -15.02 -5.09 -11.38
N VAL A 553 -14.80 -4.88 -12.69
CA VAL A 553 -15.75 -5.24 -13.74
C VAL A 553 -15.29 -6.45 -14.55
N SER A 554 -14.01 -6.53 -14.94
CA SER A 554 -13.54 -7.64 -15.78
C SER A 554 -13.68 -9.00 -15.10
N VAL A 555 -13.39 -9.13 -13.80
CA VAL A 555 -13.52 -10.42 -13.08
C VAL A 555 -14.98 -10.90 -13.04
N PRO A 556 -15.98 -10.08 -12.63
CA PRO A 556 -17.38 -10.48 -12.71
C PRO A 556 -17.88 -10.77 -14.14
N MET A 557 -17.40 -10.05 -15.15
CA MET A 557 -17.79 -10.31 -16.55
C MET A 557 -17.18 -11.61 -17.09
N ALA A 558 -15.93 -11.92 -16.76
CA ALA A 558 -15.31 -13.22 -17.06
C ALA A 558 -16.11 -14.37 -16.44
N LEU A 559 -16.52 -14.25 -15.17
CA LEU A 559 -17.38 -15.25 -14.53
C LEU A 559 -18.74 -15.37 -15.23
N LEU A 560 -19.29 -14.27 -15.73
CA LEU A 560 -20.55 -14.28 -16.45
C LEU A 560 -20.42 -14.95 -17.83
N LEU A 561 -19.29 -14.77 -18.53
CA LEU A 561 -18.98 -15.49 -19.77
C LEU A 561 -18.91 -16.99 -19.52
N LEU A 562 -18.19 -17.44 -18.49
CA LEU A 562 -18.13 -18.87 -18.12
C LEU A 562 -19.53 -19.47 -17.85
N LYS A 563 -20.45 -18.68 -17.27
CA LYS A 563 -21.82 -19.10 -17.02
C LYS A 563 -22.69 -19.15 -18.28
N LEU A 564 -22.44 -18.28 -19.25
CA LEU A 564 -23.18 -18.26 -20.52
C LEU A 564 -22.66 -19.31 -21.50
N GLU A 565 -21.38 -19.65 -21.43
CA GLU A 565 -20.72 -20.65 -22.29
C GLU A 565 -21.01 -22.10 -21.90
N SER A 566 -21.79 -22.37 -20.85
CA SER A 566 -22.07 -23.73 -20.38
C SER A 566 -22.83 -24.64 -21.38
N GLU A 567 -23.13 -24.16 -22.59
CA GLU A 567 -23.75 -24.92 -23.69
C GLU A 567 -22.89 -25.00 -24.97
N GLN A 568 -21.70 -24.39 -25.02
CA GLN A 568 -20.77 -24.47 -26.16
C GLN A 568 -19.31 -24.55 -25.68
N VAL A 569 -18.55 -25.55 -26.14
CA VAL A 569 -17.10 -25.63 -25.91
C VAL A 569 -16.43 -24.44 -26.63
N SER A 570 -16.13 -23.39 -25.88
CA SER A 570 -15.53 -22.14 -26.36
C SER A 570 -13.99 -22.22 -26.33
N GLU A 571 -13.33 -21.76 -27.39
CA GLU A 571 -11.87 -21.61 -27.45
C GLU A 571 -11.31 -20.62 -26.39
N HIS A 572 -12.18 -19.76 -25.83
CA HIS A 572 -11.78 -18.67 -24.93
C HIS A 572 -11.93 -19.00 -23.43
N LEU A 573 -12.45 -20.18 -23.07
CA LEU A 573 -12.70 -20.58 -21.67
C LEU A 573 -11.46 -20.40 -20.77
N HIS A 574 -10.30 -20.85 -21.27
CA HIS A 574 -9.00 -20.72 -20.59
C HIS A 574 -8.66 -19.27 -20.27
N ILE A 575 -9.02 -18.32 -21.16
CA ILE A 575 -8.71 -16.89 -21.00
C ILE A 575 -9.48 -16.35 -19.79
N TYR A 576 -10.77 -16.67 -19.68
CA TYR A 576 -11.61 -16.20 -18.58
C TYR A 576 -11.22 -16.84 -17.24
N GLN A 577 -10.94 -18.15 -17.23
CA GLN A 577 -10.47 -18.85 -16.03
C GLN A 577 -9.12 -18.30 -15.56
N SER A 578 -8.15 -18.15 -16.46
CA SER A 578 -6.84 -17.58 -16.15
C SER A 578 -6.97 -16.15 -15.62
N HIS A 579 -7.85 -15.33 -16.20
CA HIS A 579 -8.09 -13.97 -15.73
C HIS A 579 -8.67 -13.93 -14.32
N ILE A 580 -9.66 -14.78 -14.00
CA ILE A 580 -10.21 -14.88 -12.64
C ILE A 580 -9.15 -15.40 -11.68
N GLU A 581 -8.36 -16.39 -12.09
CA GLU A 581 -7.29 -16.94 -11.26
C GLU A 581 -6.20 -15.92 -10.96
N GLN A 582 -5.92 -15.01 -11.90
CA GLN A 582 -4.90 -13.99 -11.70
C GLN A 582 -5.40 -12.80 -10.87
N PHE A 583 -6.63 -12.32 -11.09
CA PHE A 583 -7.07 -11.01 -10.59
C PHE A 583 -8.20 -11.06 -9.55
N ALA A 584 -8.86 -12.20 -9.34
CA ALA A 584 -9.93 -12.29 -8.35
C ALA A 584 -9.39 -12.46 -6.92
N SER A 585 -10.09 -11.86 -5.96
CA SER A 585 -9.76 -12.05 -4.55
C SER A 585 -9.98 -13.50 -4.09
N PRO A 586 -9.25 -13.98 -3.07
CA PRO A 586 -9.44 -15.34 -2.53
C PRO A 586 -10.89 -15.63 -2.13
N SER A 587 -11.58 -14.64 -1.55
CA SER A 587 -13.00 -14.76 -1.18
C SER A 587 -13.96 -14.81 -2.38
N PHE A 588 -13.59 -14.17 -3.50
CA PHE A 588 -14.35 -14.31 -4.75
C PHE A 588 -14.20 -15.72 -5.32
N LYS A 589 -12.96 -16.23 -5.42
CA LYS A 589 -12.67 -17.59 -5.90
C LYS A 589 -13.38 -18.65 -5.06
N ALA A 590 -13.29 -18.54 -3.73
CA ALA A 590 -13.95 -19.48 -2.82
C ALA A 590 -15.48 -19.52 -2.99
N ARG A 591 -16.13 -18.37 -3.29
CA ARG A 591 -17.59 -18.30 -3.53
C ARG A 591 -18.01 -18.85 -4.90
N HIS A 592 -17.08 -18.97 -5.84
CA HIS A 592 -17.36 -19.31 -7.24
C HIS A 592 -16.57 -20.53 -7.72
N SER A 593 -16.06 -21.35 -6.80
CA SER A 593 -15.25 -22.54 -7.08
C SER A 593 -15.96 -23.62 -7.91
N GLN A 594 -17.28 -23.54 -8.08
CA GLN A 594 -18.01 -24.45 -8.97
C GLN A 594 -17.86 -24.09 -10.46
N TYR A 595 -17.36 -22.88 -10.77
CA TYR A 595 -17.16 -22.38 -12.14
C TYR A 595 -15.67 -22.21 -12.49
N LEU A 596 -14.78 -22.42 -11.52
CA LEU A 596 -13.32 -22.32 -11.63
C LEU A 596 -12.75 -23.71 -11.44
#